data_AF-A0A1B9F872-F1
#
_entry.id   AF-A0A1B9F872-F1
#
_cell.length_a   1.000
_cell.length_b   1.000
_cell.length_c   1.000
_cell.angle_alpha   90.00
_cell.angle_beta   90.00
_cell.angle_gamma   90.00
#
_symmetry.space_group_name_H-M   'P 1'
#
loop_
_entity.id
_entity.type
_entity.pdbx_description
1 polymer ?
#
loop_
_entity_poly.entity_id
_entity_poly.type
_entity_poly.pdbx_seq_one_letter_code
_entity_poly.pdbx_strand_id
1 'polypeptide(L)'
;MKLKILILVVLCLIPISFAQSFASQVNHINAHERESGSHVILDVHGKIVNPHNTGVGDVSLSVFVDGKPAELVTSESHGGHEEHGGGGITSEADGTYQFKVLLPADEDIKGKHIEIKAFKPSYERTTIKIDTANIAHNGKEYMVRADMKIKRTLGPAFWIATVVFILAYVLISFELLHRTLAAMLGAATMLVISYTIGTINPEYHILSYESAIRAIDMNVVFLLMGMMIIVGILKNTGIFQWTAYKCYQLARGNVIVLAVILMSFTAISSAFLDNVTTMLLLTPVSIEIALSLGISPLSLLIPEILASNIGGTATLIGDPPNIMIGSYAGLTFMDFVIDLTPVCIISMIILFIYSKFVYKNEYSKAKITDIQAFIEKLRQEYQITDGNLLTVGLIIMGIVIAMFLTHGYWHMEVSIAALFGASLLFTYGLITKKVDLLHLIEKDIEWPTLLFFIFLFILVGAVEETGLLDIIADWVLSLSQGSLVVSICLILWVSAIMSAFVDNIPFTATMLPIVGYLTKVIPGAESGVLWWALAFGACFGGNGTMIGASANVVTLGIAESAGYPIRFFGFMKIAFIYMLVTVGVANIWLLLFY
;
A
#
# COMPACT_ATOMS: atom_id res chain seq x y z
N MET A 1 -34.13 17.64 17.83
CA MET A 1 -34.65 18.68 16.91
C MET A 1 -33.58 19.25 15.96
N LYS A 2 -32.34 19.49 16.42
CA LYS A 2 -31.25 20.05 15.59
C LYS A 2 -30.71 19.14 14.47
N LEU A 3 -30.82 17.81 14.59
CA LEU A 3 -30.31 16.86 13.57
C LEU A 3 -31.21 16.76 12.31
N LYS A 4 -32.53 16.96 12.45
CA LYS A 4 -33.46 16.93 11.30
C LYS A 4 -33.36 18.15 10.40
N ILE A 5 -32.93 19.30 10.96
CA ILE A 5 -32.75 20.55 10.21
C ILE A 5 -31.46 20.49 9.38
N LEU A 6 -30.40 19.86 9.90
CA LEU A 6 -29.13 19.71 9.17
C LEU A 6 -29.27 18.80 7.93
N ILE A 7 -30.04 17.71 8.04
CA ILE A 7 -30.31 16.79 6.91
C ILE A 7 -31.15 17.47 5.82
N LEU A 8 -32.10 18.34 6.20
CA LEU A 8 -32.94 19.08 5.24
C LEU A 8 -32.16 20.18 4.49
N VAL A 9 -31.19 20.83 5.15
CA VAL A 9 -30.34 21.86 4.55
C VAL A 9 -29.35 21.26 3.55
N VAL A 10 -28.79 20.08 3.82
CA VAL A 10 -27.87 19.38 2.92
C VAL A 10 -28.57 18.83 1.68
N LEU A 11 -29.82 18.36 1.79
CA LEU A 11 -30.60 17.83 0.66
C LEU A 11 -31.14 18.93 -0.29
N CYS A 12 -31.29 20.18 0.17
CA CYS A 12 -31.79 21.28 -0.66
C CYS A 12 -30.68 22.07 -1.40
N LEU A 13 -29.41 21.91 -1.03
CA LEU A 13 -28.29 22.66 -1.65
C LEU A 13 -27.67 21.97 -2.87
N ILE A 14 -28.00 20.69 -3.13
CA ILE A 14 -27.43 19.90 -4.23
C ILE A 14 -28.00 20.26 -5.62
N PRO A 15 -29.26 20.75 -5.80
CA PRO A 15 -29.76 21.03 -7.15
C PRO A 15 -29.51 22.45 -7.68
N ILE A 16 -29.13 23.41 -6.82
CA ILE A 16 -29.12 24.84 -7.20
C ILE A 16 -27.77 25.26 -7.84
N SER A 17 -26.67 24.63 -7.45
CA SER A 17 -25.33 24.91 -7.99
C SER A 17 -25.11 24.36 -9.41
N PHE A 18 -25.89 23.35 -9.84
CA PHE A 18 -25.75 22.73 -11.16
C PHE A 18 -26.42 23.54 -12.29
N ALA A 19 -27.46 24.31 -11.98
CA ALA A 19 -28.19 25.09 -12.98
C ALA A 19 -27.49 26.40 -13.38
N GLN A 20 -26.73 27.03 -12.46
CA GLN A 20 -25.99 28.26 -12.75
C GLN A 20 -24.70 28.01 -13.55
N SER A 21 -24.06 26.85 -13.37
CA SER A 21 -22.88 26.45 -14.15
C SER A 21 -23.22 26.27 -15.64
N PHE A 22 -24.36 25.65 -15.95
CA PHE A 22 -24.78 25.35 -17.32
C PHE A 22 -25.18 26.61 -18.12
N ALA A 23 -25.78 27.62 -17.46
CA ALA A 23 -26.15 28.88 -18.11
C ALA A 23 -24.94 29.78 -18.41
N SER A 24 -23.84 29.68 -17.63
CA SER A 24 -22.60 30.40 -17.90
C SER A 24 -21.80 29.78 -19.06
N GLN A 25 -21.83 28.44 -19.19
CA GLN A 25 -21.19 27.72 -20.30
C GLN A 25 -21.80 28.04 -21.67
N VAL A 26 -23.13 28.19 -21.75
CA VAL A 26 -23.81 28.50 -23.02
C VAL A 26 -23.55 29.95 -23.49
N ASN A 27 -23.26 30.88 -22.58
CA ASN A 27 -22.95 32.27 -22.96
C ASN A 27 -21.48 32.48 -23.33
N HIS A 28 -20.53 31.68 -22.81
CA HIS A 28 -19.12 31.76 -23.19
C HIS A 28 -18.79 31.07 -24.52
N ILE A 29 -19.51 30.01 -24.89
CA ILE A 29 -19.37 29.36 -26.21
C ILE A 29 -19.75 30.34 -27.34
N ASN A 30 -20.77 31.19 -27.12
CA ASN A 30 -21.24 32.17 -28.11
C ASN A 30 -20.37 33.42 -28.25
N ALA A 31 -19.42 33.67 -27.33
CA ALA A 31 -18.54 34.84 -27.38
C ALA A 31 -17.33 34.63 -28.30
N HIS A 32 -16.78 33.40 -28.36
CA HIS A 32 -15.64 33.07 -29.23
C HIS A 32 -16.03 32.76 -30.68
N GLU A 33 -17.29 32.43 -30.97
CA GLU A 33 -17.76 32.32 -32.36
C GLU A 33 -17.77 33.66 -33.12
N ARG A 34 -17.68 34.80 -32.43
CA ARG A 34 -17.71 36.13 -33.06
C ARG A 34 -16.35 36.63 -33.56
N GLU A 35 -15.25 35.92 -33.32
CA GLU A 35 -13.91 36.24 -33.87
C GLU A 35 -13.34 35.15 -34.81
N SER A 36 -14.15 34.16 -35.22
CA SER A 36 -13.76 33.03 -36.10
C SER A 36 -13.51 33.41 -37.59
N GLY A 37 -13.43 34.70 -37.89
CA GLY A 37 -13.21 35.19 -39.25
C GLY A 37 -11.82 34.84 -39.83
N SER A 38 -10.78 34.81 -38.99
CA SER A 38 -9.38 34.92 -39.43
C SER A 38 -8.41 33.81 -39.01
N HIS A 39 -8.86 32.73 -38.37
CA HIS A 39 -7.97 31.64 -37.93
C HIS A 39 -8.46 30.23 -38.30
N VAL A 40 -7.53 29.29 -38.42
CA VAL A 40 -7.70 27.84 -38.56
C VAL A 40 -7.24 27.18 -37.25
N ILE A 41 -7.96 26.16 -36.78
CA ILE A 41 -7.66 25.47 -35.52
C ILE A 41 -7.06 24.10 -35.82
N LEU A 42 -5.89 23.81 -35.25
CA LEU A 42 -5.29 22.47 -35.24
C LEU A 42 -5.41 21.87 -33.84
N ASP A 43 -6.26 20.85 -33.70
CA ASP A 43 -6.43 20.05 -32.49
C ASP A 43 -5.47 18.85 -32.53
N VAL A 44 -4.52 18.84 -31.61
CA VAL A 44 -3.54 17.75 -31.47
C VAL A 44 -3.81 16.99 -30.19
N HIS A 45 -3.96 15.68 -30.31
CA HIS A 45 -4.04 14.78 -29.16
C HIS A 45 -3.10 13.59 -29.34
N GLY A 46 -2.70 12.97 -28.24
CA GLY A 46 -1.82 11.81 -28.30
C GLY A 46 -1.53 11.23 -26.93
N LYS A 47 -0.73 10.17 -26.93
CA LYS A 47 -0.24 9.53 -25.71
C LYS A 47 1.28 9.42 -25.71
N ILE A 48 1.90 9.81 -24.60
CA ILE A 48 3.33 9.68 -24.34
C ILE A 48 3.55 8.46 -23.45
N VAL A 49 4.38 7.54 -23.90
CA VAL A 49 4.69 6.31 -23.17
C VAL A 49 6.19 6.11 -22.98
N ASN A 50 6.56 5.42 -21.91
CA ASN A 50 7.94 5.03 -21.62
C ASN A 50 8.33 3.72 -22.38
N PRO A 51 9.55 3.19 -22.19
CA PRO A 51 9.97 1.91 -22.78
C PRO A 51 9.02 0.73 -22.48
N HIS A 52 8.41 0.72 -21.30
CA HIS A 52 7.45 -0.26 -20.80
C HIS A 52 6.00 -0.06 -21.29
N ASN A 53 5.78 0.89 -22.22
CA ASN A 53 4.46 1.27 -22.73
C ASN A 53 3.49 1.76 -21.64
N THR A 54 3.99 2.20 -20.48
CA THR A 54 3.19 2.90 -19.48
C THR A 54 3.16 4.39 -19.80
N GLY A 55 2.02 5.02 -19.52
CA GLY A 55 1.83 6.44 -19.72
C GLY A 55 2.80 7.27 -18.89
N VAL A 56 3.32 8.36 -19.45
CA VAL A 56 4.21 9.28 -18.73
C VAL A 56 3.51 10.62 -18.55
N GLY A 57 3.07 10.89 -17.32
CA GLY A 57 2.51 12.19 -16.95
C GLY A 57 3.57 13.27 -16.73
N ASP A 58 3.12 14.52 -16.57
CA ASP A 58 3.95 15.68 -16.25
C ASP A 58 5.07 15.94 -17.29
N VAL A 59 4.87 15.53 -18.54
CA VAL A 59 5.80 15.82 -19.65
C VAL A 59 5.47 17.18 -20.22
N SER A 60 6.41 18.11 -20.15
CA SER A 60 6.26 19.43 -20.76
C SER A 60 6.35 19.33 -22.29
N LEU A 61 5.33 19.86 -22.95
CA LEU A 61 5.21 19.91 -24.41
C LEU A 61 5.32 21.35 -24.89
N SER A 62 6.22 21.55 -25.86
CA SER A 62 6.39 22.82 -26.56
C SER A 62 6.17 22.60 -28.05
N VAL A 63 5.32 23.43 -28.65
CA VAL A 63 4.90 23.32 -30.04
C VAL A 63 5.57 24.38 -30.87
N PHE A 64 6.16 23.97 -32.00
CA PHE A 64 6.81 24.85 -32.95
C PHE A 64 6.15 24.71 -34.31
N VAL A 65 5.80 25.83 -34.94
CA VAL A 65 5.28 25.91 -36.30
C VAL A 65 6.32 26.66 -37.14
N ASP A 66 6.85 25.99 -38.16
CA ASP A 66 7.91 26.51 -39.04
C ASP A 66 9.13 27.05 -38.26
N GLY A 67 9.45 26.38 -37.14
CA GLY A 67 10.58 26.73 -36.26
C GLY A 67 10.31 27.84 -35.24
N LYS A 68 9.12 28.46 -35.22
CA LYS A 68 8.72 29.45 -34.22
C LYS A 68 7.79 28.83 -33.17
N PRO A 69 7.89 29.22 -31.89
CA PRO A 69 6.95 28.75 -30.87
C PRO A 69 5.53 29.21 -31.23
N ALA A 70 4.58 28.28 -31.19
CA ALA A 70 3.19 28.54 -31.55
C ALA A 70 2.37 29.05 -30.36
N GLU A 71 1.42 29.95 -30.60
CA GLU A 71 0.44 30.33 -29.60
C GLU A 71 -0.61 29.23 -29.41
N LEU A 72 -0.79 28.82 -28.16
CA LEU A 72 -1.63 27.71 -27.77
C LEU A 72 -2.94 28.26 -27.18
N VAL A 73 -4.06 27.71 -27.64
CA VAL A 73 -5.35 27.92 -26.99
C VAL A 73 -5.44 26.87 -25.90
N THR A 74 -5.14 27.28 -24.67
CA THR A 74 -5.43 26.47 -23.50
C THR A 74 -6.94 26.37 -23.36
N SER A 75 -7.51 25.18 -23.55
CA SER A 75 -8.79 24.89 -22.89
C SER A 75 -8.51 24.96 -21.40
N GLU A 76 -9.23 25.80 -20.66
CA GLU A 76 -9.12 25.92 -19.20
C GLU A 76 -9.00 24.53 -18.57
N SER A 77 -7.78 24.15 -18.15
CA SER A 77 -7.59 22.99 -17.31
C SER A 77 -8.00 23.41 -15.91
N HIS A 78 -8.91 22.63 -15.32
CA HIS A 78 -9.31 22.82 -13.93
C HIS A 78 -8.09 22.68 -13.02
N GLY A 79 -7.62 23.80 -12.47
CA GLY A 79 -6.79 23.85 -11.26
C GLY A 79 -5.38 23.28 -11.41
N GLY A 80 -4.52 23.93 -12.19
CA GLY A 80 -3.07 23.76 -12.13
C GLY A 80 -2.39 25.13 -12.13
N HIS A 81 -1.46 25.37 -11.21
CA HIS A 81 -0.71 26.63 -11.15
C HIS A 81 0.06 26.86 -12.45
N GLU A 82 -0.10 28.06 -13.04
CA GLU A 82 0.74 28.56 -14.14
C GLU A 82 2.19 28.71 -13.63
N GLU A 83 3.00 27.68 -13.78
CA GLU A 83 4.45 27.80 -13.64
C GLU A 83 5.15 27.74 -15.00
N HIS A 84 5.94 28.79 -15.23
CA HIS A 84 6.85 29.08 -16.34
C HIS A 84 6.24 29.74 -17.58
N GLY A 85 6.65 31.00 -17.78
CA GLY A 85 6.28 31.83 -18.92
C GLY A 85 6.61 31.17 -20.27
N GLY A 86 5.58 31.12 -21.11
CA GLY A 86 5.53 30.40 -22.38
C GLY A 86 4.56 29.24 -22.24
N GLY A 87 3.26 29.48 -22.48
CA GLY A 87 2.15 28.56 -22.22
C GLY A 87 2.44 27.12 -22.65
N GLY A 88 2.96 26.32 -21.71
CA GLY A 88 3.35 24.94 -21.94
C GLY A 88 2.17 24.02 -21.62
N ILE A 89 2.01 22.97 -22.43
CA ILE A 89 1.04 21.90 -22.15
C ILE A 89 1.79 20.80 -21.41
N THR A 90 1.18 20.23 -20.38
CA THR A 90 1.71 19.03 -19.71
C THR A 90 0.87 17.82 -20.05
N SER A 91 1.49 16.64 -20.14
CA SER A 91 0.72 15.39 -20.22
C SER A 91 0.02 15.08 -18.90
N GLU A 92 -1.17 14.50 -19.01
CA GLU A 92 -1.95 13.95 -17.91
C GLU A 92 -1.27 12.74 -17.27
N ALA A 93 -1.75 12.30 -16.10
CA ALA A 93 -1.24 11.15 -15.35
C ALA A 93 -0.96 9.91 -16.20
N ASP A 94 -1.89 9.60 -17.10
CA ASP A 94 -1.85 8.41 -17.95
C ASP A 94 -1.03 8.62 -19.24
N GLY A 95 -0.33 9.75 -19.35
CA GLY A 95 0.47 10.17 -20.49
C GLY A 95 -0.32 10.75 -21.65
N THR A 96 -1.65 10.90 -21.54
CA THR A 96 -2.44 11.55 -22.58
C THR A 96 -2.20 13.06 -22.58
N TYR A 97 -2.35 13.69 -23.74
CA TYR A 97 -2.30 15.14 -23.85
C TYR A 97 -3.20 15.60 -24.98
N GLN A 98 -3.70 16.83 -24.86
CA GLN A 98 -4.46 17.50 -25.91
C GLN A 98 -4.22 19.00 -25.88
N PHE A 99 -4.11 19.62 -27.05
CA PHE A 99 -4.02 21.07 -27.17
C PHE A 99 -4.52 21.55 -28.53
N LYS A 100 -4.90 22.82 -28.57
CA LYS A 100 -5.32 23.50 -29.80
C LYS A 100 -4.33 24.59 -30.17
N VAL A 101 -3.90 24.62 -31.43
CA VAL A 101 -3.03 25.65 -32.00
C VAL A 101 -3.88 26.55 -32.90
N LEU A 102 -3.80 27.87 -32.71
CA LEU A 102 -4.37 28.83 -33.66
C LEU A 102 -3.36 29.13 -34.75
N LEU A 103 -3.78 28.93 -35.99
CA LEU A 103 -3.02 29.27 -37.18
C LEU A 103 -3.78 30.36 -37.96
N PRO A 104 -3.11 31.33 -38.60
CA PRO A 104 -3.74 32.30 -39.50
C PRO A 104 -4.54 31.62 -40.62
N ALA A 105 -5.74 32.12 -40.94
CA ALA A 105 -6.68 31.50 -41.90
C ALA A 105 -6.23 31.51 -43.37
N ASP A 106 -5.23 32.31 -43.69
CA ASP A 106 -4.60 32.47 -44.99
C ASP A 106 -3.49 31.43 -45.26
N GLU A 107 -3.17 30.57 -44.29
CA GLU A 107 -2.15 29.54 -44.43
C GLU A 107 -2.75 28.15 -44.71
N ASP A 108 -2.41 27.55 -45.85
CA ASP A 108 -2.66 26.13 -46.09
C ASP A 108 -1.81 25.32 -45.09
N ILE A 109 -2.45 24.55 -44.22
CA ILE A 109 -1.77 23.68 -43.26
C ILE A 109 -0.93 22.63 -44.02
N LYS A 110 -1.33 22.26 -45.24
CA LYS A 110 -0.63 21.30 -46.09
C LYS A 110 0.72 21.88 -46.52
N GLY A 111 1.78 21.45 -45.85
CA GLY A 111 3.16 21.88 -46.13
C GLY A 111 3.85 22.62 -44.98
N LYS A 112 3.14 22.92 -43.89
CA LYS A 112 3.76 23.46 -42.67
C LYS A 112 4.55 22.41 -41.91
N HIS A 113 5.66 22.83 -41.32
CA HIS A 113 6.50 21.99 -40.47
C HIS A 113 6.13 22.21 -39.01
N ILE A 114 5.30 21.31 -38.48
CA ILE A 114 4.88 21.36 -37.07
C ILE A 114 5.70 20.34 -36.28
N GLU A 115 6.38 20.82 -35.25
CA GLU A 115 7.22 20.02 -34.36
C GLU A 115 6.69 20.11 -32.93
N ILE A 116 6.57 18.96 -32.27
CA ILE A 116 6.27 18.90 -30.85
C ILE A 116 7.51 18.40 -30.13
N LYS A 117 8.01 19.21 -29.21
CA LYS A 117 9.14 18.86 -28.34
C LYS A 117 8.61 18.46 -26.98
N ALA A 118 8.93 17.24 -26.58
CA ALA A 118 8.61 16.68 -25.28
C ALA A 118 9.85 16.72 -24.38
N PHE A 119 9.67 17.22 -23.16
CA PHE A 119 10.70 17.28 -22.14
C PHE A 119 10.15 16.81 -20.79
N LYS A 120 10.85 15.87 -20.18
CA LYS A 120 10.67 15.48 -18.78
C LYS A 120 12.04 15.09 -18.20
N PRO A 121 12.36 15.45 -16.96
CA PRO A 121 13.59 15.00 -16.30
C PRO A 121 13.66 13.47 -16.30
N SER A 122 14.87 12.92 -16.36
CA SER A 122 15.11 11.46 -16.49
C SER A 122 14.59 10.82 -17.79
N TYR A 123 14.30 11.63 -18.82
CA TYR A 123 13.98 11.19 -20.18
C TYR A 123 14.80 11.93 -21.24
N GLU A 124 14.97 11.31 -22.41
CA GLU A 124 15.57 11.94 -23.58
C GLU A 124 14.61 12.98 -24.17
N ARG A 125 15.13 14.19 -24.46
CA ARG A 125 14.40 15.20 -25.21
C ARG A 125 14.00 14.63 -26.57
N THR A 126 12.70 14.49 -26.78
CA THR A 126 12.16 13.83 -27.96
C THR A 126 11.40 14.85 -28.78
N THR A 127 11.62 14.88 -30.10
CA THR A 127 10.90 15.76 -31.02
C THR A 127 10.20 14.91 -32.05
N ILE A 128 8.89 15.11 -32.22
CA ILE A 128 8.14 14.50 -33.31
C ILE A 128 7.74 15.56 -34.32
N LYS A 129 7.72 15.17 -35.59
CA LYS A 129 7.22 15.98 -36.70
C LYS A 129 5.82 15.51 -37.03
N ILE A 130 4.87 16.43 -37.09
CA ILE A 130 3.51 16.12 -37.52
C ILE A 130 3.47 16.14 -39.05
N ASP A 131 3.03 15.05 -39.65
CA ASP A 131 2.78 15.01 -41.09
C ASP A 131 1.48 15.74 -41.41
N THR A 132 1.61 16.91 -42.05
CA THR A 132 0.49 17.77 -42.45
C THR A 132 -0.18 17.34 -43.76
N ALA A 133 0.36 16.32 -44.46
CA ALA A 133 -0.14 15.90 -45.76
C ALA A 133 -1.46 15.10 -45.69
N ASN A 134 -1.73 14.39 -44.58
CA ASN A 134 -2.87 13.48 -44.42
C ASN A 134 -3.64 13.71 -43.11
N ILE A 135 -4.00 14.97 -42.81
CA ILE A 135 -4.74 15.34 -41.61
C ILE A 135 -6.26 15.27 -41.86
N ALA A 136 -7.00 14.66 -40.92
CA ALA A 136 -8.46 14.68 -40.93
C ALA A 136 -8.96 16.10 -40.65
N HIS A 137 -9.87 16.63 -41.46
CA HIS A 137 -10.39 17.98 -41.31
C HIS A 137 -11.91 18.04 -41.37
N ASN A 138 -12.50 18.95 -40.60
CA ASN A 138 -13.91 19.31 -40.66
C ASN A 138 -14.04 20.84 -40.71
N GLY A 139 -14.29 21.40 -41.89
CA GLY A 139 -14.29 22.85 -42.08
C GLY A 139 -12.91 23.49 -41.82
N LYS A 140 -12.83 24.40 -40.85
CA LYS A 140 -11.60 25.09 -40.40
C LYS A 140 -10.91 24.39 -39.22
N GLU A 141 -11.39 23.23 -38.79
CA GLU A 141 -10.78 22.43 -37.73
C GLU A 141 -10.05 21.23 -38.31
N TYR A 142 -8.79 21.08 -37.92
CA TYR A 142 -7.90 20.00 -38.31
C TYR A 142 -7.56 19.17 -37.08
N MET A 143 -7.62 17.85 -37.17
CA MET A 143 -7.36 16.97 -36.04
C MET A 143 -6.25 15.97 -36.36
N VAL A 144 -5.25 15.90 -35.49
CA VAL A 144 -4.12 14.98 -35.64
C VAL A 144 -3.84 14.20 -34.36
N ARG A 145 -3.56 12.91 -34.54
CA ARG A 145 -3.11 12.03 -33.46
C ARG A 145 -1.59 11.89 -33.51
N ALA A 146 -0.94 12.13 -32.38
CA ALA A 146 0.50 12.19 -32.27
C ALA A 146 1.00 11.38 -31.06
N ASP A 147 1.15 10.06 -31.20
CA ASP A 147 1.67 9.24 -30.10
C ASP A 147 3.21 9.31 -30.06
N MET A 148 3.78 9.32 -28.84
CA MET A 148 5.23 9.40 -28.64
C MET A 148 5.72 8.32 -27.68
N LYS A 149 6.89 7.76 -27.98
CA LYS A 149 7.62 6.89 -27.06
C LYS A 149 8.94 7.57 -26.68
N ILE A 150 9.08 7.89 -25.39
CA ILE A 150 10.26 8.57 -24.86
C ILE A 150 11.17 7.58 -24.15
N LYS A 151 12.49 7.77 -24.28
CA LYS A 151 13.50 6.90 -23.67
C LYS A 151 13.98 7.47 -22.33
N ARG A 152 14.27 6.61 -21.36
CA ARG A 152 14.81 6.99 -20.05
C ARG A 152 16.26 7.45 -20.16
N THR A 153 16.65 8.40 -19.31
CA THR A 153 18.04 8.86 -19.14
C THR A 153 18.44 8.82 -17.67
N LEU A 154 19.70 8.46 -17.40
CA LEU A 154 20.26 8.42 -16.05
C LEU A 154 20.79 9.80 -15.63
N GLY A 155 19.87 10.78 -15.57
CA GLY A 155 20.18 12.17 -15.24
C GLY A 155 20.42 12.44 -13.74
N PRO A 156 20.63 13.70 -13.35
CA PRO A 156 20.83 14.10 -11.96
C PRO A 156 19.66 13.71 -11.05
N ALA A 157 18.41 13.95 -11.48
CA ALA A 157 17.21 13.57 -10.75
C ALA A 157 17.20 12.07 -10.40
N PHE A 158 17.52 11.19 -11.36
CA PHE A 158 17.63 9.75 -11.15
C PHE A 158 18.62 9.38 -10.04
N TRP A 159 19.84 9.90 -10.10
CA TRP A 159 20.88 9.56 -9.13
C TRP A 159 20.57 10.10 -7.74
N ILE A 160 20.04 11.32 -7.65
CA ILE A 160 19.65 11.91 -6.37
C ILE A 160 18.50 11.11 -5.74
N ALA A 161 17.46 10.81 -6.51
CA ALA A 161 16.34 10.00 -6.03
C ALA A 161 16.82 8.62 -5.57
N THR A 162 17.66 7.96 -6.36
CA THR A 162 18.22 6.64 -6.02
C THR A 162 19.06 6.69 -4.73
N VAL A 163 19.94 7.68 -4.57
CA VAL A 163 20.78 7.80 -3.38
C VAL A 163 19.94 8.11 -2.14
N VAL A 164 19.02 9.08 -2.21
CA VAL A 164 18.14 9.42 -1.07
C VAL A 164 17.26 8.22 -0.70
N PHE A 165 16.74 7.50 -1.70
CA PHE A 165 15.95 6.30 -1.49
C PHE A 165 16.75 5.20 -0.80
N ILE A 166 17.94 4.85 -1.30
CA ILE A 166 18.81 3.83 -0.71
C ILE A 166 19.19 4.21 0.72
N LEU A 167 19.51 5.48 0.98
CA LEU A 167 19.83 5.95 2.33
C LEU A 167 18.63 5.83 3.27
N ALA A 168 17.44 6.29 2.85
CA ALA A 168 16.22 6.15 3.64
C ALA A 168 15.90 4.66 3.90
N TYR A 169 16.04 3.82 2.87
CA TYR A 169 15.82 2.38 2.97
C TYR A 169 16.78 1.73 3.97
N VAL A 170 18.09 2.02 3.89
CA VAL A 170 19.09 1.53 4.87
C VAL A 170 18.75 1.99 6.30
N LEU A 171 18.35 3.25 6.49
CA LEU A 171 17.95 3.74 7.81
C LEU A 171 16.74 3.00 8.37
N ILE A 172 15.76 2.65 7.52
CA ILE A 172 14.57 1.89 7.89
C ILE A 172 14.94 0.43 8.18
N SER A 173 15.61 -0.26 7.25
CA SER A 173 15.92 -1.70 7.34
C SER A 173 16.78 -2.06 8.54
N PHE A 174 17.76 -1.21 8.88
CA PHE A 174 18.65 -1.44 10.01
C PHE A 174 18.17 -0.76 11.30
N GLU A 175 16.95 -0.19 11.30
CA GLU A 175 16.34 0.53 12.43
C GLU A 175 17.28 1.60 13.05
N LEU A 176 18.16 2.20 12.24
CA LEU A 176 19.12 3.21 12.70
C LEU A 176 18.42 4.53 13.08
N LEU A 177 17.23 4.74 12.52
CA LEU A 177 16.33 5.85 12.82
C LEU A 177 14.90 5.30 12.84
N HIS A 178 14.01 5.91 13.64
CA HIS A 178 12.60 5.55 13.62
C HIS A 178 12.05 5.59 12.20
N ARG A 179 11.47 4.49 11.72
CA ARG A 179 11.06 4.29 10.31
C ARG A 179 10.26 5.45 9.71
N THR A 180 9.32 6.00 10.49
CA THR A 180 8.52 7.17 10.11
C THR A 180 9.38 8.40 9.82
N LEU A 181 10.37 8.68 10.66
CA LEU A 181 11.26 9.82 10.49
C LEU A 181 12.19 9.63 9.29
N ALA A 182 12.70 8.41 9.09
CA ALA A 182 13.53 8.08 7.93
C ALA A 182 12.76 8.27 6.61
N ALA A 183 11.54 7.74 6.53
CA ALA A 183 10.66 7.91 5.37
C ALA A 183 10.32 9.40 5.14
N MET A 184 9.94 10.11 6.21
CA MET A 184 9.59 11.54 6.15
C MET A 184 10.78 12.40 5.69
N LEU A 185 11.97 12.19 6.24
CA LEU A 185 13.18 12.92 5.84
C LEU A 185 13.53 12.64 4.38
N GLY A 186 13.43 11.37 3.94
CA GLY A 186 13.67 11.00 2.55
C GLY A 186 12.70 11.69 1.59
N ALA A 187 11.39 11.56 1.84
CA ALA A 187 10.34 12.17 1.03
C ALA A 187 10.47 13.72 1.00
N ALA A 188 10.65 14.34 2.18
CA ALA A 188 10.83 15.78 2.27
C ALA A 188 12.08 16.25 1.53
N THR A 189 13.19 15.51 1.62
CA THR A 189 14.43 15.84 0.90
C THR A 189 14.21 15.81 -0.62
N MET A 190 13.54 14.79 -1.16
CA MET A 190 13.25 14.70 -2.59
C MET A 190 12.35 15.84 -3.08
N LEU A 191 11.32 16.19 -2.30
CA LEU A 191 10.42 17.30 -2.63
C LEU A 191 11.14 18.66 -2.55
N VAL A 192 11.93 18.89 -1.50
CA VAL A 192 12.73 20.11 -1.37
C VAL A 192 13.68 20.26 -2.55
N ILE A 193 14.39 19.19 -2.94
CA ILE A 193 15.28 19.24 -4.11
C ILE A 193 14.48 19.56 -5.39
N SER A 194 13.33 18.93 -5.57
CA SER A 194 12.48 19.12 -6.77
C SER A 194 11.96 20.56 -6.91
N TYR A 195 11.60 21.20 -5.80
CA TYR A 195 11.01 22.55 -5.77
C TYR A 195 12.00 23.67 -5.42
N THR A 196 13.29 23.36 -5.30
CA THR A 196 14.34 24.37 -5.13
C THR A 196 15.35 24.29 -6.27
N ILE A 197 16.18 23.24 -6.27
CA ILE A 197 17.19 23.01 -7.30
C ILE A 197 16.51 22.65 -8.62
N GLY A 198 15.46 21.82 -8.59
CA GLY A 198 14.67 21.45 -9.77
C GLY A 198 13.99 22.64 -10.45
N THR A 199 13.55 23.65 -9.67
CA THR A 199 12.98 24.89 -10.23
C THR A 199 14.04 25.75 -10.93
N ILE A 200 15.28 25.75 -10.44
CA ILE A 200 16.40 26.48 -11.07
C ILE A 200 16.92 25.72 -12.29
N ASN A 201 17.04 24.39 -12.18
CA ASN A 201 17.48 23.50 -13.23
C ASN A 201 16.53 22.30 -13.34
N PRO A 202 15.66 22.27 -14.36
CA PRO A 202 14.65 21.23 -14.51
C PRO A 202 15.21 19.80 -14.50
N GLU A 203 16.46 19.56 -14.91
CA GLU A 203 17.10 18.24 -14.89
C GLU A 203 17.25 17.64 -13.46
N TYR A 204 17.05 18.45 -12.41
CA TYR A 204 17.06 18.05 -11.00
C TYR A 204 15.67 17.83 -10.41
N HIS A 205 14.60 18.10 -11.17
CA HIS A 205 13.24 17.88 -10.70
C HIS A 205 12.95 16.37 -10.67
N ILE A 206 12.62 15.85 -9.48
CA ILE A 206 12.44 14.40 -9.23
C ILE A 206 10.96 14.02 -9.37
N LEU A 207 10.11 14.73 -8.62
CA LEU A 207 8.70 14.42 -8.47
C LEU A 207 7.92 15.71 -8.19
N SER A 208 6.80 15.91 -8.90
CA SER A 208 5.86 16.99 -8.64
C SER A 208 5.04 16.71 -7.37
N TYR A 209 4.47 17.75 -6.77
CA TYR A 209 3.61 17.65 -5.60
C TYR A 209 2.37 16.83 -5.91
N GLU A 210 1.77 17.04 -7.08
CA GLU A 210 0.60 16.30 -7.56
C GLU A 210 0.93 14.82 -7.76
N SER A 211 2.09 14.49 -8.34
CA SER A 211 2.57 13.12 -8.45
C SER A 211 2.89 12.50 -7.10
N ALA A 212 3.44 13.27 -6.15
CA ALA A 212 3.66 12.81 -4.78
C ALA A 212 2.36 12.48 -4.06
N ILE A 213 1.33 13.32 -4.19
CA ILE A 213 0.01 13.04 -3.62
C ILE A 213 -0.66 11.84 -4.30
N ARG A 214 -0.56 11.71 -5.62
CA ARG A 214 -1.08 10.55 -6.38
C ARG A 214 -0.38 9.24 -6.00
N ALA A 215 0.89 9.29 -5.66
CA ALA A 215 1.64 8.10 -5.23
C ALA A 215 1.11 7.52 -3.90
N ILE A 216 0.46 8.33 -3.06
CA ILE A 216 -0.09 7.90 -1.78
C ILE A 216 -1.32 7.02 -2.00
N ASP A 217 -1.23 5.77 -1.59
CA ASP A 217 -2.39 4.88 -1.53
C ASP A 217 -3.28 5.21 -0.32
N MET A 218 -4.31 6.02 -0.55
CA MET A 218 -5.26 6.43 0.48
C MET A 218 -6.16 5.27 0.94
N ASN A 219 -6.32 4.22 0.13
CA ASN A 219 -7.07 3.03 0.53
C ASN A 219 -6.32 2.30 1.65
N VAL A 220 -5.01 2.10 1.49
CA VAL A 220 -4.16 1.51 2.54
C VAL A 220 -4.22 2.35 3.82
N VAL A 221 -4.03 3.68 3.71
CA VAL A 221 -4.02 4.59 4.87
C VAL A 221 -5.36 4.58 5.61
N PHE A 222 -6.47 4.71 4.90
CA PHE A 222 -7.80 4.75 5.51
C PHE A 222 -8.26 3.39 6.03
N LEU A 223 -7.88 2.30 5.38
CA LEU A 223 -8.16 0.95 5.87
C LEU A 223 -7.47 0.72 7.20
N LEU A 224 -6.18 1.02 7.30
CA LEU A 224 -5.42 0.91 8.55
C LEU A 224 -6.01 1.81 9.64
N MET A 225 -6.32 3.07 9.33
CA MET A 225 -6.95 3.99 10.29
C MET A 225 -8.29 3.44 10.81
N GLY A 226 -9.16 2.95 9.92
CA GLY A 226 -10.45 2.38 10.31
C GLY A 226 -10.29 1.16 11.23
N MET A 227 -9.37 0.26 10.89
CA MET A 227 -9.09 -0.92 11.72
C MET A 227 -8.47 -0.55 13.07
N MET A 228 -7.49 0.35 13.11
CA MET A 228 -6.88 0.85 14.35
C MET A 228 -7.93 1.47 15.29
N ILE A 229 -8.90 2.23 14.75
CA ILE A 229 -10.01 2.78 15.54
C ILE A 229 -10.86 1.65 16.13
N ILE A 230 -11.28 0.68 15.32
CA ILE A 230 -12.12 -0.42 15.78
C ILE A 230 -11.42 -1.22 16.89
N VAL A 231 -10.15 -1.58 16.68
CA VAL A 231 -9.39 -2.37 17.65
C VAL A 231 -9.03 -1.56 18.89
N GLY A 232 -8.70 -0.28 18.72
CA GLY A 232 -8.48 0.68 19.80
C GLY A 232 -9.67 0.80 20.75
N ILE A 233 -10.90 0.73 20.21
CA ILE A 233 -12.11 0.70 21.03
C ILE A 233 -12.30 -0.68 21.68
N LEU A 234 -12.13 -1.76 20.91
CA LEU A 234 -12.37 -3.12 21.39
C LEU A 234 -11.39 -3.55 22.49
N LYS A 235 -10.13 -3.13 22.46
CA LYS A 235 -9.14 -3.49 23.49
C LYS A 235 -9.54 -3.01 24.89
N ASN A 236 -10.28 -1.90 24.98
CA ASN A 236 -10.76 -1.36 26.25
C ASN A 236 -11.87 -2.21 26.90
N THR A 237 -12.43 -3.18 26.17
CA THR A 237 -13.48 -4.10 26.67
C THR A 237 -12.95 -5.31 27.44
N GLY A 238 -11.62 -5.51 27.46
CA GLY A 238 -11.01 -6.68 28.10
C GLY A 238 -11.12 -7.98 27.29
N ILE A 239 -11.57 -7.92 26.03
CA ILE A 239 -11.75 -9.12 25.18
C ILE A 239 -10.46 -9.94 25.01
N PHE A 240 -9.31 -9.28 24.86
CA PHE A 240 -8.04 -9.98 24.60
C PHE A 240 -7.56 -10.75 25.84
N GLN A 241 -7.59 -10.11 27.02
CA GLN A 241 -7.30 -10.75 28.30
C GLN A 241 -8.26 -11.91 28.56
N TRP A 242 -9.56 -11.67 28.38
CA TRP A 242 -10.59 -12.70 28.55
C TRP A 242 -10.37 -13.89 27.61
N THR A 243 -9.99 -13.62 26.37
CA THR A 243 -9.74 -14.69 25.39
C THR A 243 -8.52 -15.52 25.76
N ALA A 244 -7.45 -14.90 26.24
CA ALA A 244 -6.30 -15.62 26.73
C ALA A 244 -6.61 -16.50 27.96
N TYR A 245 -7.44 -16.02 28.89
CA TYR A 245 -8.01 -16.86 29.95
C TYR A 245 -8.76 -18.07 29.37
N LYS A 246 -9.58 -17.86 28.34
CA LYS A 246 -10.29 -18.95 27.65
C LYS A 246 -9.35 -19.93 26.97
N CYS A 247 -8.29 -19.46 26.32
CA CYS A 247 -7.25 -20.33 25.74
C CYS A 247 -6.63 -21.23 26.82
N TYR A 248 -6.29 -20.66 27.97
CA TYR A 248 -5.73 -21.42 29.10
C TYR A 248 -6.71 -22.43 29.69
N GLN A 249 -7.97 -22.02 29.89
CA GLN A 249 -9.05 -22.89 30.38
C GLN A 249 -9.28 -24.08 29.45
N LEU A 250 -9.25 -23.86 28.13
CA LEU A 250 -9.41 -24.92 27.13
C LEU A 250 -8.22 -25.88 27.10
N ALA A 251 -7.00 -25.37 27.34
CA ALA A 251 -5.80 -26.19 27.38
C ALA A 251 -5.71 -27.13 28.59
N ARG A 252 -6.47 -26.85 29.67
CA ARG A 252 -6.56 -27.67 30.89
C ARG A 252 -5.18 -28.06 31.46
N GLY A 253 -4.23 -27.13 31.41
CA GLY A 253 -2.86 -27.33 31.92
C GLY A 253 -1.90 -28.05 30.98
N ASN A 254 -2.32 -28.50 29.78
CA ASN A 254 -1.39 -29.05 28.80
C ASN A 254 -0.75 -27.93 27.96
N VAL A 255 0.55 -27.70 28.17
CA VAL A 255 1.29 -26.62 27.51
C VAL A 255 1.38 -26.77 25.99
N ILE A 256 1.43 -28.01 25.47
CA ILE A 256 1.44 -28.22 24.01
C ILE A 256 0.08 -27.83 23.43
N VAL A 257 -1.02 -28.23 24.07
CA VAL A 257 -2.38 -27.86 23.65
C VAL A 257 -2.57 -26.34 23.78
N LEU A 258 -2.07 -25.74 24.86
CA LEU A 258 -2.08 -24.29 25.04
C LEU A 258 -1.36 -23.57 23.91
N ALA A 259 -0.13 -23.98 23.57
CA ALA A 259 0.64 -23.37 22.49
C ALA A 259 -0.11 -23.48 21.15
N VAL A 260 -0.74 -24.63 20.85
CA VAL A 260 -1.57 -24.81 19.65
C VAL A 260 -2.79 -23.88 19.65
N ILE A 261 -3.48 -23.75 20.79
CA ILE A 261 -4.65 -22.87 20.90
C ILE A 261 -4.22 -21.41 20.73
N LEU A 262 -3.13 -20.99 21.38
CA LEU A 262 -2.63 -19.62 21.30
C LEU A 262 -2.15 -19.29 19.89
N MET A 263 -1.39 -20.17 19.23
CA MET A 263 -1.01 -20.00 17.83
C MET A 263 -2.24 -19.93 16.91
N SER A 264 -3.24 -20.80 17.11
CA SER A 264 -4.47 -20.78 16.29
C SER A 264 -5.25 -19.49 16.49
N PHE A 265 -5.39 -19.06 17.74
CA PHE A 265 -6.06 -17.80 18.06
C PHE A 265 -5.32 -16.62 17.44
N THR A 266 -4.00 -16.57 17.60
CA THR A 266 -3.13 -15.53 17.03
C THR A 266 -3.29 -15.46 15.52
N ALA A 267 -3.21 -16.59 14.81
CA ALA A 267 -3.35 -16.62 13.36
C ALA A 267 -4.74 -16.17 12.89
N ILE A 268 -5.80 -16.61 13.58
CA ILE A 268 -7.18 -16.20 13.24
C ILE A 268 -7.38 -14.72 13.54
N SER A 269 -6.89 -14.21 14.67
CA SER A 269 -6.95 -12.79 15.00
C SER A 269 -6.19 -11.95 13.98
N SER A 270 -4.95 -12.33 13.64
CA SER A 270 -4.16 -11.68 12.60
C SER A 270 -4.80 -11.73 11.22
N ALA A 271 -5.65 -12.71 10.91
CA ALA A 271 -6.35 -12.74 9.63
C ALA A 271 -7.41 -11.62 9.50
N PHE A 272 -7.82 -10.97 10.60
CA PHE A 272 -8.83 -9.90 10.58
C PHE A 272 -8.37 -8.61 11.23
N LEU A 273 -7.26 -8.65 11.98
CA LEU A 273 -6.65 -7.55 12.69
C LEU A 273 -5.22 -7.41 12.17
N ASP A 274 -4.63 -6.22 12.28
CA ASP A 274 -3.23 -6.09 11.89
C ASP A 274 -2.32 -6.92 12.83
N ASN A 275 -1.24 -7.45 12.26
CA ASN A 275 -0.28 -8.30 12.95
C ASN A 275 0.34 -7.64 14.20
N VAL A 276 0.65 -6.34 14.13
CA VAL A 276 1.30 -5.61 15.23
C VAL A 276 0.34 -5.50 16.41
N THR A 277 -0.89 -5.06 16.17
CA THR A 277 -1.92 -4.93 17.21
C THR A 277 -2.26 -6.27 17.84
N THR A 278 -2.37 -7.34 17.04
CA THR A 278 -2.60 -8.69 17.56
C THR A 278 -1.51 -9.07 18.56
N MET A 279 -0.24 -8.84 18.22
CA MET A 279 0.88 -9.16 19.08
C MET A 279 1.03 -8.20 20.28
N LEU A 280 0.75 -6.90 20.13
CA LEU A 280 0.74 -5.95 21.26
C LEU A 280 -0.20 -6.40 22.39
N LEU A 281 -1.31 -7.05 22.01
CA LEU A 281 -2.34 -7.48 22.93
C LEU A 281 -2.09 -8.87 23.49
N LEU A 282 -1.57 -9.80 22.67
CA LEU A 282 -1.30 -11.17 23.09
C LEU A 282 0.02 -11.33 23.84
N THR A 283 1.06 -10.58 23.47
CA THR A 283 2.40 -10.73 24.07
C THR A 283 2.40 -10.61 25.59
N PRO A 284 1.81 -9.55 26.20
CA PRO A 284 1.81 -9.43 27.66
C PRO A 284 1.13 -10.63 28.34
N VAL A 285 0.04 -11.11 27.74
CA VAL A 285 -0.73 -12.21 28.33
C VAL A 285 0.00 -13.55 28.17
N SER A 286 0.62 -13.79 27.02
CA SER A 286 1.45 -14.97 26.79
C SER A 286 2.69 -15.00 27.70
N ILE A 287 3.26 -13.84 28.02
CA ILE A 287 4.31 -13.71 29.03
C ILE A 287 3.76 -14.14 30.40
N GLU A 288 2.66 -13.55 30.87
CA GLU A 288 2.08 -13.89 32.17
C GLU A 288 1.74 -15.38 32.29
N ILE A 289 1.18 -15.98 31.24
CA ILE A 289 0.89 -17.41 31.17
C ILE A 289 2.19 -18.23 31.22
N ALA A 290 3.21 -17.89 30.44
CA ALA A 290 4.48 -18.62 30.47
C ALA A 290 5.16 -18.58 31.85
N LEU A 291 5.15 -17.42 32.51
CA LEU A 291 5.69 -17.24 33.86
C LEU A 291 4.94 -18.09 34.89
N SER A 292 3.62 -18.13 34.80
CA SER A 292 2.79 -18.96 35.69
C SER A 292 3.06 -20.46 35.55
N LEU A 293 3.40 -20.91 34.33
CA LEU A 293 3.76 -22.28 34.01
C LEU A 293 5.23 -22.60 34.32
N GLY A 294 6.04 -21.60 34.67
CA GLY A 294 7.47 -21.75 34.92
C GLY A 294 8.28 -22.11 33.67
N ILE A 295 7.80 -21.71 32.48
CA ILE A 295 8.51 -21.88 31.20
C ILE A 295 9.02 -20.53 30.69
N SER A 296 9.97 -20.55 29.77
CA SER A 296 10.44 -19.34 29.12
C SER A 296 9.32 -18.71 28.25
N PRO A 297 8.99 -17.41 28.40
CA PRO A 297 8.01 -16.73 27.54
C PRO A 297 8.30 -16.85 26.05
N LEU A 298 9.58 -16.84 25.67
CA LEU A 298 10.01 -16.99 24.27
C LEU A 298 9.52 -18.29 23.62
N SER A 299 9.28 -19.34 24.41
CA SER A 299 8.75 -20.62 23.90
C SER A 299 7.28 -20.56 23.48
N LEU A 300 6.51 -19.56 23.93
CA LEU A 300 5.16 -19.27 23.44
C LEU A 300 5.18 -18.13 22.41
N LEU A 301 5.95 -17.07 22.70
CA LEU A 301 5.98 -15.87 21.87
C LEU A 301 6.53 -16.09 20.47
N ILE A 302 7.62 -16.86 20.30
CA ILE A 302 8.19 -17.08 18.96
C ILE A 302 7.20 -17.84 18.06
N PRO A 303 6.59 -18.96 18.50
CA PRO A 303 5.52 -19.58 17.73
C PRO A 303 4.33 -18.66 17.45
N GLU A 304 3.94 -17.79 18.38
CA GLU A 304 2.86 -16.81 18.18
C GLU A 304 3.22 -15.77 17.11
N ILE A 305 4.45 -15.24 17.11
CA ILE A 305 4.95 -14.34 16.06
C ILE A 305 4.87 -15.03 14.68
N LEU A 306 5.32 -16.29 14.60
CA LEU A 306 5.27 -17.03 13.34
C LEU A 306 3.82 -17.24 12.90
N ALA A 307 2.93 -17.57 13.85
CA ALA A 307 1.50 -17.75 13.60
C ALA A 307 0.79 -16.47 13.19
N SER A 308 1.13 -15.31 13.78
CA SER A 308 0.55 -14.01 13.41
C SER A 308 0.87 -13.69 11.96
N ASN A 309 2.12 -13.85 11.54
CA ASN A 309 2.53 -13.54 10.18
C ASN A 309 1.86 -14.49 9.16
N ILE A 310 1.75 -15.79 9.46
CA ILE A 310 1.04 -16.75 8.57
C ILE A 310 -0.46 -16.43 8.52
N GLY A 311 -1.08 -16.16 9.66
CA GLY A 311 -2.49 -15.80 9.75
C GLY A 311 -2.80 -14.52 8.99
N GLY A 312 -1.95 -13.50 9.15
CA GLY A 312 -2.08 -12.22 8.46
C GLY A 312 -1.86 -12.33 6.96
N THR A 313 -1.03 -13.29 6.51
CA THR A 313 -0.85 -13.60 5.08
C THR A 313 -2.14 -14.11 4.43
N ALA A 314 -3.04 -14.76 5.18
CA ALA A 314 -4.19 -15.44 4.60
C ALA A 314 -5.28 -14.50 4.03
N THR A 315 -5.27 -13.22 4.41
CA THR A 315 -6.31 -12.26 4.01
C THR A 315 -5.71 -10.94 3.54
N LEU A 316 -6.52 -10.15 2.85
CA LEU A 316 -6.14 -8.83 2.36
C LEU A 316 -5.73 -7.85 3.48
N ILE A 317 -6.29 -7.99 4.69
CA ILE A 317 -6.18 -6.97 5.75
C ILE A 317 -5.17 -7.34 6.83
N GLY A 318 -4.85 -8.62 6.98
CA GLY A 318 -4.07 -9.09 8.12
C GLY A 318 -2.65 -8.55 8.19
N ASP A 319 -2.03 -8.28 7.03
CA ASP A 319 -0.70 -7.69 6.94
C ASP A 319 -0.67 -6.52 5.95
N PRO A 320 0.02 -5.40 6.22
CA PRO A 320 0.05 -4.28 5.29
C PRO A 320 0.59 -4.59 3.88
N PRO A 321 1.59 -5.48 3.67
CA PRO A 321 1.95 -5.95 2.34
C PRO A 321 0.76 -6.42 1.51
N ASN A 322 -0.17 -7.17 2.11
CA ASN A 322 -1.34 -7.67 1.41
C ASN A 322 -2.29 -6.54 1.03
N ILE A 323 -2.51 -5.57 1.94
CA ILE A 323 -3.34 -4.40 1.66
C ILE A 323 -2.79 -3.64 0.45
N MET A 324 -1.47 -3.44 0.43
CA MET A 324 -0.76 -2.74 -0.64
C MET A 324 -0.83 -3.48 -1.97
N ILE A 325 -0.61 -4.80 -1.97
CA ILE A 325 -0.73 -5.64 -3.16
C ILE A 325 -2.17 -5.59 -3.69
N GLY A 326 -3.16 -5.76 -2.82
CA GLY A 326 -4.56 -5.78 -3.24
C GLY A 326 -5.04 -4.45 -3.79
N SER A 327 -4.67 -3.35 -3.15
CA SER A 327 -5.02 -2.00 -3.62
C SER A 327 -4.32 -1.66 -4.96
N TYR A 328 -3.03 -1.98 -5.11
CA TYR A 328 -2.30 -1.74 -6.35
C TYR A 328 -2.77 -2.61 -7.53
N ALA A 329 -3.03 -3.90 -7.27
CA ALA A 329 -3.44 -4.86 -8.30
C ALA A 329 -4.96 -4.89 -8.54
N GLY A 330 -5.76 -4.21 -7.71
CA GLY A 330 -7.23 -4.27 -7.76
C GLY A 330 -7.80 -5.63 -7.36
N LEU A 331 -7.11 -6.37 -6.49
CA LEU A 331 -7.53 -7.70 -6.03
C LEU A 331 -8.52 -7.59 -4.87
N THR A 332 -9.49 -8.49 -4.84
CA THR A 332 -10.53 -8.52 -3.82
C THR A 332 -10.10 -9.32 -2.58
N PHE A 333 -10.77 -9.07 -1.46
CA PHE A 333 -10.58 -9.83 -0.22
C PHE A 333 -10.72 -11.35 -0.44
N MET A 334 -11.67 -11.76 -1.28
CA MET A 334 -11.91 -13.17 -1.58
C MET A 334 -10.79 -13.80 -2.39
N ASP A 335 -10.12 -13.04 -3.27
CA ASP A 335 -8.97 -13.55 -4.04
C ASP A 335 -7.84 -13.97 -3.08
N PHE A 336 -7.52 -13.12 -2.08
CA PHE A 336 -6.55 -13.47 -1.04
C PHE A 336 -6.98 -14.71 -0.24
N VAL A 337 -8.25 -14.78 0.16
CA VAL A 337 -8.75 -15.93 0.93
C VAL A 337 -8.62 -17.22 0.13
N ILE A 338 -8.97 -17.21 -1.15
CA ILE A 338 -8.95 -18.40 -2.00
C ILE A 338 -7.52 -18.85 -2.28
N ASP A 339 -6.63 -17.92 -2.65
CA ASP A 339 -5.31 -18.25 -3.15
C ASP A 339 -4.25 -18.41 -2.05
N LEU A 340 -4.39 -17.69 -0.92
CA LEU A 340 -3.39 -17.71 0.15
C LEU A 340 -3.74 -18.65 1.31
N THR A 341 -5.02 -18.72 1.71
CA THR A 341 -5.45 -19.49 2.89
C THR A 341 -5.04 -20.97 2.84
N PRO A 342 -5.15 -21.71 1.72
CA PRO A 342 -4.75 -23.12 1.68
C PRO A 342 -3.29 -23.34 2.09
N VAL A 343 -2.38 -22.48 1.60
CA VAL A 343 -0.96 -22.52 1.93
C VAL A 343 -0.72 -22.11 3.37
N CYS A 344 -1.46 -21.10 3.88
CA CYS A 344 -1.39 -20.70 5.28
C CYS A 344 -1.84 -21.82 6.23
N ILE A 345 -2.90 -22.57 5.89
CA ILE A 345 -3.35 -23.74 6.67
C ILE A 345 -2.25 -24.82 6.73
N ILE A 346 -1.65 -25.15 5.59
CA ILE A 346 -0.55 -26.13 5.55
C ILE A 346 0.64 -25.63 6.39
N SER A 347 0.98 -24.35 6.27
CA SER A 347 2.06 -23.71 7.02
C SER A 347 1.79 -23.72 8.53
N MET A 348 0.55 -23.48 8.96
CA MET A 348 0.13 -23.58 10.36
C MET A 348 0.24 -25.00 10.92
N ILE A 349 -0.14 -26.02 10.14
CA ILE A 349 0.03 -27.43 10.54
C ILE A 349 1.52 -27.73 10.73
N ILE A 350 2.36 -27.28 9.79
CA ILE A 350 3.82 -27.43 9.90
C ILE A 350 4.33 -26.69 11.15
N LEU A 351 3.81 -25.49 11.46
CA LEU A 351 4.20 -24.72 12.64
C LEU A 351 3.86 -25.47 13.93
N PHE A 352 2.67 -26.08 14.04
CA PHE A 352 2.30 -26.87 15.21
C PHE A 352 3.27 -28.03 15.45
N ILE A 353 3.63 -28.73 14.38
CA ILE A 353 4.58 -29.84 14.41
C ILE A 353 5.99 -29.33 14.77
N TYR A 354 6.44 -28.27 14.10
CA TYR A 354 7.74 -27.65 14.30
C TYR A 354 7.92 -27.15 15.73
N SER A 355 6.97 -26.36 16.24
CA SER A 355 6.97 -25.81 17.60
C SER A 355 6.97 -26.92 18.65
N LYS A 356 6.23 -28.02 18.43
CA LYS A 356 6.26 -29.18 19.33
C LYS A 356 7.64 -29.81 19.42
N PHE A 357 8.37 -29.93 18.31
CA PHE A 357 9.71 -30.52 18.31
C PHE A 357 10.78 -29.59 18.87
N VAL A 358 10.77 -28.31 18.48
CA VAL A 358 11.76 -27.33 18.92
C VAL A 358 11.64 -27.04 20.42
N TYR A 359 10.42 -26.86 20.92
CA TYR A 359 10.18 -26.46 22.31
C TYR A 359 9.82 -27.63 23.23
N LYS A 360 9.95 -28.89 22.78
CA LYS A 360 9.65 -30.10 23.58
C LYS A 360 10.26 -30.05 24.98
N ASN A 361 11.54 -29.69 25.06
CA ASN A 361 12.27 -29.67 26.33
C ASN A 361 11.78 -28.56 27.25
N GLU A 362 11.43 -27.38 26.72
CA GLU A 362 10.88 -26.28 27.51
C GLU A 362 9.46 -26.60 27.98
N TYR A 363 8.60 -27.10 27.09
CA TYR A 363 7.24 -27.51 27.45
C TYR A 363 7.22 -28.62 28.50
N SER A 364 8.24 -29.47 28.54
CA SER A 364 8.37 -30.52 29.56
C SER A 364 8.77 -29.98 30.94
N LYS A 365 9.29 -28.76 31.05
CA LYS A 365 9.62 -28.11 32.34
C LYS A 365 8.40 -27.50 33.03
N ALA A 366 7.27 -27.41 32.33
CA ALA A 366 6.09 -26.74 32.82
C ALA A 366 5.63 -27.31 34.17
N LYS A 367 5.58 -26.44 35.17
CA LYS A 367 5.10 -26.78 36.51
C LYS A 367 3.61 -26.49 36.57
N ILE A 368 2.85 -27.56 36.44
CA ILE A 368 1.40 -27.52 36.56
C ILE A 368 1.06 -27.55 38.05
N THR A 369 1.19 -26.40 38.72
CA THR A 369 0.69 -26.23 40.09
C THR A 369 -0.80 -25.90 40.01
N ASP A 370 -1.62 -26.58 40.81
CA ASP A 370 -3.10 -26.48 40.87
C ASP A 370 -3.75 -25.70 39.72
N ILE A 371 -3.98 -26.40 38.59
CA ILE A 371 -4.58 -25.84 37.37
C ILE A 371 -5.87 -25.09 37.70
N GLN A 372 -6.67 -25.61 38.62
CA GLN A 372 -7.97 -25.03 38.94
C GLN A 372 -7.81 -23.70 39.68
N ALA A 373 -6.90 -23.63 40.65
CA ALA A 373 -6.59 -22.38 41.34
C ALA A 373 -6.08 -21.30 40.38
N PHE A 374 -5.22 -21.68 39.42
CA PHE A 374 -4.71 -20.72 38.44
C PHE A 374 -5.76 -20.31 37.39
N ILE A 375 -6.60 -21.23 36.91
CA ILE A 375 -7.76 -20.89 36.06
C ILE A 375 -8.68 -19.90 36.78
N GLU A 376 -8.96 -20.11 38.07
CA GLU A 376 -9.82 -19.22 38.84
C GLU A 376 -9.16 -17.85 39.07
N LYS A 377 -7.84 -17.81 39.30
CA LYS A 377 -7.08 -16.56 39.33
C LYS A 377 -7.21 -15.79 38.02
N LEU A 378 -6.93 -16.43 36.88
CA LEU A 378 -7.05 -15.82 35.56
C LEU A 378 -8.48 -15.37 35.26
N ARG A 379 -9.48 -16.14 35.67
CA ARG A 379 -10.89 -15.77 35.53
C ARG A 379 -11.22 -14.48 36.27
N GLN A 380 -10.61 -14.25 37.43
CA GLN A 380 -10.84 -13.06 38.24
C GLN A 380 -10.08 -11.84 37.70
N GLU A 381 -8.86 -12.01 37.22
CA GLU A 381 -8.02 -10.93 36.68
C GLU A 381 -8.43 -10.53 35.24
N TYR A 382 -8.80 -11.50 34.40
CA TYR A 382 -9.06 -11.29 32.98
C TYR A 382 -10.55 -11.33 32.65
N GLN A 383 -11.28 -10.34 33.17
CA GLN A 383 -12.71 -10.19 32.94
C GLN A 383 -13.01 -9.25 31.79
N ILE A 384 -14.15 -9.47 31.14
CA ILE A 384 -14.74 -8.49 30.22
C ILE A 384 -15.16 -7.29 31.07
N THR A 385 -14.55 -6.14 30.81
CA THR A 385 -14.81 -4.89 31.54
C THR A 385 -16.10 -4.23 31.06
N ASP A 386 -16.41 -4.33 29.77
CA ASP A 386 -17.61 -3.76 29.17
C ASP A 386 -18.25 -4.68 28.12
N GLY A 387 -19.20 -5.51 28.57
CA GLY A 387 -19.90 -6.45 27.69
C GLY A 387 -20.82 -5.80 26.65
N ASN A 388 -21.35 -4.60 26.92
CA ASN A 388 -22.24 -3.92 25.97
C ASN A 388 -21.44 -3.31 24.82
N LEU A 389 -20.33 -2.63 25.12
CA LEU A 389 -19.42 -2.11 24.10
C LEU A 389 -18.83 -3.24 23.27
N LEU A 390 -18.46 -4.35 23.93
CA LEU A 390 -17.98 -5.53 23.25
C LEU A 390 -19.01 -6.10 22.28
N THR A 391 -20.26 -6.29 22.73
CA THR A 391 -21.33 -6.85 21.87
C THR A 391 -21.57 -5.98 20.65
N VAL A 392 -21.68 -4.66 20.83
CA VAL A 392 -21.84 -3.72 19.71
C VAL A 392 -20.62 -3.74 18.79
N GLY A 393 -19.41 -3.75 19.36
CA GLY A 393 -18.17 -3.82 18.59
C GLY A 393 -18.04 -5.11 17.79
N LEU A 394 -18.43 -6.27 18.33
CA LEU A 394 -18.45 -7.54 17.61
C LEU A 394 -19.51 -7.56 16.50
N ILE A 395 -20.68 -6.98 16.72
CA ILE A 395 -21.70 -6.83 15.68
C ILE A 395 -21.17 -5.96 14.53
N ILE A 396 -20.56 -4.81 14.85
CA ILE A 396 -19.97 -3.91 13.85
C ILE A 396 -18.82 -4.59 13.12
N MET A 397 -17.94 -5.30 13.83
CA MET A 397 -16.88 -6.08 13.21
C MET A 397 -17.45 -7.14 12.25
N GLY A 398 -18.54 -7.83 12.64
CA GLY A 398 -19.25 -8.75 11.75
C GLY A 398 -19.80 -8.09 10.49
N ILE A 399 -20.33 -6.86 10.61
CA ILE A 399 -20.79 -6.06 9.45
C ILE A 399 -19.60 -5.68 8.55
N VAL A 400 -18.50 -5.21 9.14
CA VAL A 400 -17.28 -4.83 8.40
C VAL A 400 -16.71 -6.04 7.65
N ILE A 401 -16.60 -7.20 8.30
CA ILE A 401 -16.16 -8.46 7.66
C ILE A 401 -17.11 -8.84 6.53
N ALA A 402 -18.43 -8.76 6.73
CA ALA A 402 -19.39 -9.04 5.67
C ALA A 402 -19.25 -8.08 4.47
N MET A 403 -18.96 -6.80 4.73
CA MET A 403 -18.67 -5.81 3.70
C MET A 403 -17.37 -6.12 2.97
N PHE A 404 -16.30 -6.56 3.66
CA PHE A 404 -15.09 -7.05 3.00
C PHE A 404 -15.38 -8.26 2.12
N LEU A 405 -16.09 -9.28 2.61
CA LEU A 405 -16.43 -10.46 1.80
C LEU A 405 -17.23 -10.11 0.53
N THR A 406 -17.96 -9.01 0.54
CA THR A 406 -18.82 -8.60 -0.58
C THR A 406 -18.28 -7.40 -1.36
N HIS A 407 -17.16 -6.77 -0.98
CA HIS A 407 -16.72 -5.48 -1.54
C HIS A 407 -16.51 -5.53 -3.06
N GLY A 408 -16.01 -6.65 -3.58
CA GLY A 408 -15.80 -6.87 -5.01
C GLY A 408 -17.10 -6.84 -5.82
N TYR A 409 -18.22 -7.29 -5.24
CA TYR A 409 -19.55 -7.21 -5.86
C TYR A 409 -20.05 -5.77 -5.95
N TRP A 410 -19.71 -4.92 -4.97
CA TRP A 410 -20.14 -3.53 -4.91
C TRP A 410 -19.25 -2.57 -5.70
N HIS A 411 -18.12 -3.06 -6.25
CA HIS A 411 -17.04 -2.21 -6.77
C HIS A 411 -16.62 -1.15 -5.73
N MET A 412 -16.53 -1.58 -4.48
CA MET A 412 -16.25 -0.72 -3.33
C MET A 412 -14.87 -1.05 -2.78
N GLU A 413 -14.13 0.01 -2.41
CA GLU A 413 -12.86 -0.14 -1.72
C GLU A 413 -13.05 -0.62 -0.27
N VAL A 414 -12.12 -1.46 0.20
CA VAL A 414 -12.18 -2.01 1.56
C VAL A 414 -12.06 -0.93 2.63
N SER A 415 -11.29 0.13 2.40
CA SER A 415 -11.21 1.27 3.33
C SER A 415 -12.57 1.89 3.66
N ILE A 416 -13.52 1.90 2.72
CA ILE A 416 -14.86 2.45 2.92
C ILE A 416 -15.61 1.64 4.00
N ALA A 417 -15.55 0.31 3.93
CA ALA A 417 -16.15 -0.56 4.92
C ALA A 417 -15.55 -0.36 6.32
N ALA A 418 -14.22 -0.28 6.38
CA ALA A 418 -13.49 -0.07 7.64
C ALA A 418 -13.82 1.29 8.27
N LEU A 419 -13.78 2.38 7.50
CA LEU A 419 -14.13 3.72 7.97
C LEU A 419 -15.59 3.80 8.40
N PHE A 420 -16.51 3.16 7.67
CA PHE A 420 -17.91 3.10 8.04
C PHE A 420 -18.10 2.41 9.39
N GLY A 421 -17.54 1.21 9.58
CA GLY A 421 -17.59 0.50 10.85
C GLY A 421 -16.93 1.27 12.00
N ALA A 422 -15.75 1.83 11.76
CA ALA A 422 -15.02 2.66 12.71
C ALA A 422 -15.87 3.87 13.15
N SER A 423 -16.49 4.57 12.20
CA SER A 423 -17.33 5.73 12.49
C SER A 423 -18.56 5.36 13.34
N LEU A 424 -19.22 4.23 13.06
CA LEU A 424 -20.36 3.75 13.83
C LEU A 424 -19.96 3.37 15.25
N LEU A 425 -18.90 2.57 15.40
CA LEU A 425 -18.44 2.09 16.70
C LEU A 425 -17.93 3.26 17.55
N PHE A 426 -17.17 4.17 16.93
CA PHE A 426 -16.67 5.34 17.62
C PHE A 426 -17.79 6.28 18.06
N THR A 427 -18.77 6.53 17.19
CA THR A 427 -19.96 7.33 17.54
C THR A 427 -20.72 6.71 18.71
N TYR A 428 -20.93 5.39 18.69
CA TYR A 428 -21.55 4.69 19.81
C TYR A 428 -20.73 4.84 21.10
N GLY A 429 -19.42 4.64 21.04
CA GLY A 429 -18.51 4.79 22.18
C GLY A 429 -18.54 6.19 22.79
N LEU A 430 -18.60 7.24 21.96
CA LEU A 430 -18.70 8.64 22.40
C LEU A 430 -20.05 8.96 23.04
N ILE A 431 -21.16 8.58 22.40
CA ILE A 431 -22.51 8.86 22.90
C ILE A 431 -22.75 8.16 24.24
N THR A 432 -22.23 6.94 24.38
CA THR A 432 -22.33 6.17 25.63
C THR A 432 -21.29 6.57 26.69
N LYS A 433 -20.39 7.52 26.37
CA LYS A 433 -19.28 7.98 27.22
C LYS A 433 -18.36 6.85 27.68
N LYS A 434 -18.24 5.81 26.87
CA LYS A 434 -17.37 4.65 27.10
C LYS A 434 -16.00 4.80 26.46
N VAL A 435 -15.90 5.70 25.50
CA VAL A 435 -14.67 6.03 24.79
C VAL A 435 -14.47 7.53 24.89
N ASP A 436 -13.25 7.94 25.21
CA ASP A 436 -12.84 9.34 25.16
C ASP A 436 -12.27 9.66 23.77
N LEU A 437 -12.73 10.78 23.17
CA LEU A 437 -12.35 11.19 21.82
C LEU A 437 -10.84 11.41 21.71
N LEU A 438 -10.29 12.20 22.63
CA LEU A 438 -8.88 12.61 22.59
C LEU A 438 -7.99 11.42 22.90
N HIS A 439 -8.36 10.60 23.89
CA HIS A 439 -7.62 9.40 24.21
C HIS A 439 -7.53 8.44 23.02
N LEU A 440 -8.65 8.15 22.35
CA LEU A 440 -8.64 7.26 21.18
C LEU A 440 -7.74 7.83 20.07
N ILE A 441 -7.93 9.12 19.73
CA ILE A 441 -7.18 9.76 18.65
C ILE A 441 -5.69 9.84 18.98
N GLU A 442 -5.30 10.15 20.21
CA GLU A 442 -3.90 10.36 20.59
C GLU A 442 -3.14 9.08 20.95
N LYS A 443 -3.83 8.08 21.51
CA LYS A 443 -3.19 6.89 22.12
C LYS A 443 -3.47 5.60 21.40
N ASP A 444 -4.63 5.48 20.77
CA ASP A 444 -5.06 4.21 20.18
C ASP A 444 -4.83 4.16 18.67
N ILE A 445 -4.82 5.30 17.99
CA ILE A 445 -4.42 5.40 16.58
C ILE A 445 -2.89 5.49 16.48
N GLU A 446 -2.30 4.59 15.69
CA GLU A 446 -0.87 4.60 15.42
C GLU A 446 -0.48 5.61 14.32
N TRP A 447 -0.54 6.91 14.65
CA TRP A 447 -0.10 7.97 13.74
C TRP A 447 1.28 7.76 13.12
N PRO A 448 2.31 7.27 13.85
CA PRO A 448 3.60 7.00 13.24
C PRO A 448 3.54 5.98 12.10
N THR A 449 2.68 4.96 12.23
CA THR A 449 2.46 3.94 11.19
C THR A 449 1.77 4.56 9.97
N LEU A 450 0.68 5.34 10.17
CA LEU A 450 -0.02 6.02 9.06
C LEU A 450 0.88 7.00 8.30
N LEU A 451 1.63 7.84 9.02
CA LEU A 451 2.60 8.77 8.42
C LEU A 451 3.72 8.04 7.69
N PHE A 452 4.17 6.91 8.22
CA PHE A 452 5.19 6.09 7.57
C PHE A 452 4.71 5.62 6.19
N PHE A 453 3.48 5.11 6.04
CA PHE A 453 2.94 4.73 4.73
C PHE A 453 2.87 5.90 3.76
N ILE A 454 2.36 7.05 4.21
CA ILE A 454 2.25 8.26 3.38
C ILE A 454 3.61 8.65 2.80
N PHE A 455 4.64 8.76 3.65
CA PHE A 455 5.97 9.18 3.19
C PHE A 455 6.72 8.08 2.43
N LEU A 456 6.49 6.81 2.77
CA LEU A 456 7.04 5.68 2.03
C LEU A 456 6.50 5.63 0.61
N PHE A 457 5.20 5.87 0.41
CA PHE A 457 4.61 5.93 -0.92
C PHE A 457 5.16 7.07 -1.76
N ILE A 458 5.39 8.24 -1.15
CA ILE A 458 6.06 9.36 -1.84
C ILE A 458 7.49 8.97 -2.25
N LEU A 459 8.25 8.31 -1.37
CA LEU A 459 9.59 7.81 -1.68
C LEU A 459 9.60 6.83 -2.84
N VAL A 460 8.67 5.86 -2.83
CA VAL A 460 8.54 4.86 -3.90
C VAL A 460 8.11 5.52 -5.21
N GLY A 461 7.12 6.42 -5.17
CA GLY A 461 6.67 7.17 -6.34
C GLY A 461 7.80 8.01 -6.97
N ALA A 462 8.69 8.59 -6.17
CA ALA A 462 9.84 9.34 -6.69
C ALA A 462 10.85 8.46 -7.46
N VAL A 463 11.14 7.25 -6.96
CA VAL A 463 12.05 6.32 -7.66
C VAL A 463 11.38 5.62 -8.85
N GLU A 464 10.05 5.47 -8.83
CA GLU A 464 9.26 5.05 -9.99
C GLU A 464 9.30 6.12 -11.09
N GLU A 465 9.04 7.38 -10.73
CA GLU A 465 9.05 8.51 -11.66
C GLU A 465 10.41 8.78 -12.27
N THR A 466 11.50 8.48 -11.57
CA THR A 466 12.85 8.58 -12.14
C THR A 466 13.28 7.35 -12.94
N GLY A 467 12.59 6.21 -12.80
CA GLY A 467 12.83 4.99 -13.58
C GLY A 467 13.81 3.99 -12.95
N LEU A 468 14.10 4.08 -11.65
CA LEU A 468 14.90 3.07 -10.95
C LEU A 468 14.20 1.72 -10.95
N LEU A 469 12.90 1.71 -10.68
CA LEU A 469 12.12 0.47 -10.63
C LEU A 469 11.99 -0.18 -12.01
N ASP A 470 11.98 0.63 -13.08
CA ASP A 470 12.01 0.14 -14.46
C ASP A 470 13.27 -0.71 -14.71
N ILE A 471 14.45 -0.24 -14.28
CA ILE A 471 15.74 -0.94 -14.45
C ILE A 471 15.73 -2.28 -13.70
N ILE A 472 15.18 -2.29 -12.48
CA ILE A 472 15.09 -3.53 -11.69
C ILE A 472 14.15 -4.52 -12.38
N ALA A 473 13.02 -4.05 -12.90
CA ALA A 473 12.06 -4.89 -13.61
C ALA A 473 12.67 -5.50 -14.89
N ASP A 474 13.41 -4.71 -15.68
CA ASP A 474 14.16 -5.20 -16.84
C ASP A 474 15.20 -6.26 -16.45
N TRP A 475 15.89 -6.06 -15.32
CA TRP A 475 16.86 -7.04 -14.82
C TRP A 475 16.17 -8.36 -14.46
N VAL A 476 15.04 -8.31 -13.74
CA VAL A 476 14.26 -9.51 -13.40
C VAL A 476 13.75 -10.21 -14.65
N LEU A 477 13.24 -9.47 -15.64
CA LEU A 477 12.78 -10.02 -16.92
C LEU A 477 13.92 -10.70 -17.70
N SER A 478 15.11 -10.08 -17.71
CA SER A 478 16.30 -10.65 -18.36
C SER A 478 16.77 -11.94 -17.70
N LEU A 479 16.71 -12.01 -16.36
CA LEU A 479 17.06 -13.20 -15.59
C LEU A 479 16.03 -14.31 -15.75
N SER A 480 14.75 -13.96 -15.84
CA SER A 480 13.69 -14.95 -16.04
C SER A 480 13.59 -15.47 -17.47
N GLN A 481 14.22 -14.77 -18.44
CA GLN A 481 14.12 -15.04 -19.88
C GLN A 481 12.65 -15.13 -20.36
N GLY A 482 11.74 -14.41 -19.68
CA GLY A 482 10.30 -14.48 -19.96
C GLY A 482 9.61 -15.77 -19.50
N SER A 483 10.29 -16.64 -18.76
CA SER A 483 9.70 -17.86 -18.19
C SER A 483 8.85 -17.52 -16.96
N LEU A 484 7.58 -17.94 -16.99
CA LEU A 484 6.67 -17.79 -15.85
C LEU A 484 7.20 -18.50 -14.60
N VAL A 485 7.65 -19.75 -14.74
CA VAL A 485 8.18 -20.58 -13.63
C VAL A 485 9.38 -19.91 -12.96
N VAL A 486 10.33 -19.41 -13.76
CA VAL A 486 11.51 -18.73 -13.22
C VAL A 486 11.10 -17.43 -12.55
N SER A 487 10.13 -16.71 -13.10
CA SER A 487 9.63 -15.46 -12.53
C SER A 487 8.91 -15.68 -11.19
N ILE A 488 8.08 -16.72 -11.07
CA ILE A 488 7.45 -17.14 -9.81
C ILE A 488 8.53 -17.42 -8.77
N CYS A 489 9.53 -18.24 -9.11
CA CYS A 489 10.62 -18.58 -8.21
C CYS A 489 11.43 -17.35 -7.80
N LEU A 490 11.78 -16.48 -8.74
CA LEU A 490 12.57 -15.28 -8.48
C LEU A 490 11.81 -14.31 -7.56
N ILE A 491 10.57 -13.97 -7.90
CA ILE A 491 9.76 -13.06 -7.08
C ILE A 491 9.58 -13.65 -5.68
N LEU A 492 9.20 -14.92 -5.55
CA LEU A 492 8.98 -15.55 -4.25
C LEU A 492 10.25 -15.58 -3.39
N TRP A 493 11.35 -16.13 -3.91
CA TRP A 493 12.56 -16.34 -3.11
C TRP A 493 13.34 -15.06 -2.86
N VAL A 494 13.44 -14.15 -3.84
CA VAL A 494 14.07 -12.85 -3.60
C VAL A 494 13.26 -12.07 -2.56
N SER A 495 11.93 -12.07 -2.67
CA SER A 495 11.08 -11.42 -1.68
C SER A 495 11.23 -12.03 -0.29
N ALA A 496 11.24 -13.37 -0.20
CA ALA A 496 11.44 -14.06 1.07
C ALA A 496 12.77 -13.74 1.74
N ILE A 497 13.86 -13.76 1.00
CA ILE A 497 15.18 -13.51 1.56
C ILE A 497 15.36 -12.02 1.88
N MET A 498 14.96 -11.11 0.99
CA MET A 498 15.08 -9.67 1.24
C MET A 498 14.21 -9.25 2.42
N SER A 499 12.96 -9.71 2.47
CA SER A 499 12.05 -9.41 3.58
C SER A 499 12.43 -10.12 4.89
N ALA A 500 13.34 -11.09 4.86
CA ALA A 500 13.89 -11.63 6.11
C ALA A 500 14.85 -10.63 6.78
N PHE A 501 15.54 -9.79 6.01
CA PHE A 501 16.53 -8.83 6.54
C PHE A 501 16.06 -7.37 6.48
N VAL A 502 14.90 -7.13 5.88
CA VAL A 502 14.29 -5.82 5.73
C VAL A 502 12.83 -5.92 6.11
N ASP A 503 12.29 -4.88 6.74
CA ASP A 503 10.86 -4.75 7.00
C ASP A 503 10.05 -5.05 5.72
N ASN A 504 9.06 -5.94 5.84
CA ASN A 504 8.21 -6.40 4.76
C ASN A 504 7.42 -5.27 4.08
N ILE A 505 7.13 -4.17 4.79
CA ILE A 505 6.36 -3.03 4.27
C ILE A 505 7.12 -2.25 3.18
N PRO A 506 8.30 -1.63 3.46
CA PRO A 506 9.05 -0.88 2.45
C PRO A 506 9.53 -1.77 1.30
N PHE A 507 9.85 -3.04 1.58
CA PHE A 507 10.18 -3.99 0.52
C PHE A 507 9.01 -4.20 -0.44
N THR A 508 7.82 -4.51 0.07
CA THR A 508 6.64 -4.74 -0.77
C THR A 508 6.32 -3.52 -1.61
N ALA A 509 6.37 -2.32 -1.02
CA ALA A 509 6.11 -1.06 -1.72
C ALA A 509 6.96 -0.90 -2.99
N THR A 510 8.26 -1.22 -2.91
CA THR A 510 9.16 -1.15 -4.07
C THR A 510 8.89 -2.22 -5.13
N MET A 511 8.37 -3.37 -4.71
CA MET A 511 8.09 -4.49 -5.60
C MET A 511 6.78 -4.33 -6.35
N LEU A 512 5.82 -3.51 -5.88
CA LEU A 512 4.52 -3.37 -6.55
C LEU A 512 4.65 -2.97 -8.02
N PRO A 513 5.40 -1.91 -8.39
CA PRO A 513 5.52 -1.51 -9.80
C PRO A 513 6.29 -2.54 -10.62
N ILE A 514 7.28 -3.20 -10.02
CA ILE A 514 8.08 -4.26 -10.65
C ILE A 514 7.19 -5.46 -11.00
N VAL A 515 6.43 -5.98 -10.03
CA VAL A 515 5.51 -7.11 -10.24
C VAL A 515 4.37 -6.71 -11.17
N GLY A 516 3.88 -5.48 -11.08
CA GLY A 516 2.84 -4.96 -11.97
C GLY A 516 3.27 -4.91 -13.43
N TYR A 517 4.52 -4.51 -13.70
CA TYR A 517 5.11 -4.59 -15.04
C TYR A 517 5.28 -6.04 -15.50
N LEU A 518 5.92 -6.87 -14.68
CA LEU A 518 6.22 -8.27 -14.98
C LEU A 518 4.96 -9.09 -15.29
N THR A 519 3.87 -8.82 -14.56
CA THR A 519 2.56 -9.45 -14.77
C THR A 519 1.98 -9.14 -16.16
N LYS A 520 2.29 -7.96 -16.73
CA LYS A 520 1.80 -7.55 -18.06
C LYS A 520 2.66 -8.10 -19.20
N VAL A 521 3.95 -8.35 -18.97
CA VAL A 521 4.90 -8.71 -20.04
C VAL A 521 5.26 -10.19 -20.08
N ILE A 522 5.15 -10.91 -18.96
CA ILE A 522 5.44 -12.35 -18.92
C ILE A 522 4.20 -13.14 -19.36
N PRO A 523 4.30 -13.97 -20.41
CA PRO A 523 3.21 -14.83 -20.84
C PRO A 523 2.74 -15.77 -19.72
N GLY A 524 1.43 -15.79 -19.47
CA GLY A 524 0.80 -16.63 -18.44
C GLY A 524 0.76 -16.03 -17.03
N ALA A 525 1.40 -14.86 -16.80
CA ALA A 525 1.32 -14.16 -15.53
C ALA A 525 -0.04 -13.45 -15.30
N GLU A 526 -0.90 -13.39 -16.33
CA GLU A 526 -2.25 -12.81 -16.29
C GLU A 526 -3.16 -13.41 -15.20
N SER A 527 -2.83 -14.63 -14.74
CA SER A 527 -3.49 -15.28 -13.60
C SER A 527 -3.32 -14.57 -12.27
N GLY A 528 -2.43 -13.58 -12.19
CA GLY A 528 -2.09 -12.88 -10.94
C GLY A 528 -1.09 -13.63 -10.05
N VAL A 529 -0.55 -14.77 -10.51
CA VAL A 529 0.35 -15.62 -9.71
C VAL A 529 1.58 -14.89 -9.13
N LEU A 530 2.09 -13.87 -9.82
CA LEU A 530 3.24 -13.10 -9.33
C LEU A 530 2.88 -12.23 -8.11
N TRP A 531 1.62 -11.81 -7.96
CA TRP A 531 1.13 -11.13 -6.76
C TRP A 531 1.12 -12.07 -5.56
N TRP A 532 0.71 -13.32 -5.76
CA TRP A 532 0.75 -14.35 -4.72
C TRP A 532 2.19 -14.75 -4.35
N ALA A 533 3.08 -14.82 -5.34
CA ALA A 533 4.51 -15.01 -5.10
C ALA A 533 5.10 -13.87 -4.23
N LEU A 534 4.74 -12.62 -4.52
CA LEU A 534 5.15 -11.47 -3.73
C LEU A 534 4.54 -11.50 -2.32
N ALA A 535 3.24 -11.80 -2.18
CA ALA A 535 2.56 -11.88 -0.88
C ALA A 535 3.17 -12.94 0.02
N PHE A 536 3.33 -14.18 -0.47
CA PHE A 536 4.00 -15.24 0.29
C PHE A 536 5.46 -14.89 0.58
N GLY A 537 6.18 -14.34 -0.40
CA GLY A 537 7.57 -13.97 -0.25
C GLY A 537 7.76 -12.91 0.83
N ALA A 538 7.05 -11.79 0.77
CA ALA A 538 7.14 -10.73 1.77
C ALA A 538 6.68 -11.22 3.15
N CYS A 539 5.49 -11.83 3.25
CA CYS A 539 4.91 -12.15 4.55
C CYS A 539 5.60 -13.37 5.22
N PHE A 540 5.91 -14.44 4.48
CA PHE A 540 6.67 -15.56 5.05
C PHE A 540 8.15 -15.21 5.21
N GLY A 541 8.71 -14.37 4.34
CA GLY A 541 10.07 -13.84 4.48
C GLY A 541 10.27 -13.11 5.80
N GLY A 542 9.28 -12.31 6.21
CA GLY A 542 9.28 -11.60 7.50
C GLY A 542 9.43 -12.49 8.73
N ASN A 543 9.16 -13.80 8.63
CA ASN A 543 9.44 -14.77 9.69
C ASN A 543 10.93 -15.11 9.85
N GLY A 544 11.78 -14.79 8.87
CA GLY A 544 13.17 -15.27 8.84
C GLY A 544 14.05 -14.69 9.96
N THR A 545 13.83 -13.44 10.35
CA THR A 545 14.64 -12.78 11.39
C THR A 545 13.81 -11.86 12.29
N MET A 546 14.44 -11.34 13.35
CA MET A 546 13.84 -10.41 14.31
C MET A 546 13.31 -9.13 13.67
N ILE A 547 13.95 -8.64 12.60
CA ILE A 547 13.65 -7.35 11.96
C ILE A 547 12.78 -7.50 10.69
N GLY A 548 12.51 -8.73 10.26
CA GLY A 548 11.82 -8.98 8.99
C GLY A 548 10.34 -8.56 8.98
N ALA A 549 9.72 -8.48 10.16
CA ALA A 549 8.35 -7.97 10.31
C ALA A 549 8.22 -7.13 11.58
N SER A 550 7.37 -6.11 11.51
CA SER A 550 7.11 -5.20 12.64
C SER A 550 6.59 -5.93 13.89
N ALA A 551 5.75 -6.95 13.70
CA ALA A 551 5.21 -7.75 14.80
C ALA A 551 6.31 -8.48 15.59
N ASN A 552 7.38 -8.90 14.91
CA ASN A 552 8.53 -9.55 15.53
C ASN A 552 9.26 -8.57 16.46
N VAL A 553 9.60 -7.39 15.95
CA VAL A 553 10.31 -6.34 16.70
C VAL A 553 9.53 -5.92 17.93
N VAL A 554 8.24 -5.64 17.76
CA VAL A 554 7.35 -5.20 18.85
C VAL A 554 7.21 -6.28 19.93
N THR A 555 6.95 -7.52 19.54
CA THR A 555 6.83 -8.64 20.49
C THR A 555 8.12 -8.84 21.28
N LEU A 556 9.27 -8.81 20.60
CA LEU A 556 10.56 -9.03 21.21
C LEU A 556 10.99 -7.85 22.09
N GLY A 557 10.62 -6.61 21.73
CA GLY A 557 10.82 -5.43 22.57
C GLY A 557 10.01 -5.48 23.87
N ILE A 558 8.77 -5.98 23.82
CA ILE A 558 7.96 -6.23 25.04
C ILE A 558 8.59 -7.35 25.88
N ALA A 559 9.01 -8.45 25.25
CA ALA A 559 9.66 -9.55 25.94
C ALA A 559 10.98 -9.11 26.64
N GLU A 560 11.79 -8.28 25.96
CA GLU A 560 13.00 -7.68 26.51
C GLU A 560 12.68 -6.77 27.70
N SER A 561 11.66 -5.91 27.57
CA SER A 561 11.19 -5.04 28.66
C SER A 561 10.71 -5.84 29.87
N ALA A 562 10.17 -7.05 29.65
CA ALA A 562 9.79 -7.99 30.70
C ALA A 562 10.96 -8.84 31.24
N GLY A 563 12.20 -8.60 30.80
CA GLY A 563 13.41 -9.28 31.28
C GLY A 563 13.79 -10.56 30.52
N TYR A 564 13.20 -10.81 29.34
CA TYR A 564 13.45 -11.99 28.51
C TYR A 564 14.01 -11.64 27.13
N PRO A 565 15.21 -11.03 27.05
CA PRO A 565 15.81 -10.66 25.77
C PRO A 565 16.21 -11.90 24.96
N ILE A 566 16.01 -11.84 23.64
CA ILE A 566 16.58 -12.81 22.70
C ILE A 566 17.57 -12.11 21.77
N ARG A 567 18.69 -12.78 21.49
CA ARG A 567 19.67 -12.27 20.52
C ARG A 567 19.19 -12.55 19.09
N PHE A 568 19.52 -11.66 18.16
CA PHE A 568 19.21 -11.79 16.73
C PHE A 568 19.45 -13.21 16.17
N PHE A 569 20.67 -13.74 16.36
CA PHE A 569 21.04 -15.09 15.90
C PHE A 569 20.28 -16.22 16.62
N GLY A 570 19.83 -15.99 17.85
CA GLY A 570 19.01 -16.94 18.61
C GLY A 570 17.62 -17.11 17.99
N PHE A 571 16.99 -15.99 17.64
CA PHE A 571 15.71 -15.99 16.91
C PHE A 571 15.88 -16.58 15.52
N MET A 572 16.85 -16.06 14.74
CA MET A 572 17.09 -16.47 13.36
C MET A 572 17.34 -17.97 13.22
N LYS A 573 18.09 -18.60 14.13
CA LYS A 573 18.36 -20.04 14.07
C LYS A 573 17.09 -20.90 14.09
N ILE A 574 16.04 -20.42 14.76
CA ILE A 574 14.75 -21.11 14.85
C ILE A 574 13.87 -20.66 13.67
N ALA A 575 13.63 -19.36 13.59
CA ALA A 575 12.63 -18.80 12.69
C ALA A 575 13.02 -18.90 11.20
N PHE A 576 14.30 -18.78 10.86
CA PHE A 576 14.78 -18.86 9.47
C PHE A 576 14.57 -20.25 8.86
N ILE A 577 14.76 -21.32 9.63
CA ILE A 577 14.50 -22.69 9.15
C ILE A 577 13.02 -22.85 8.82
N TYR A 578 12.15 -22.35 9.70
CA TYR A 578 10.72 -22.39 9.48
C TYR A 578 10.31 -21.59 8.24
N MET A 579 10.87 -20.38 8.06
CA MET A 579 10.66 -19.55 6.87
C MET A 579 11.03 -20.30 5.58
N LEU A 580 12.20 -20.95 5.51
CA LEU A 580 12.60 -21.71 4.33
C LEU A 580 11.61 -22.84 3.98
N VAL A 581 11.05 -23.50 5.01
CA VAL A 581 10.05 -24.56 4.82
C VAL A 581 8.74 -23.98 4.29
N THR A 582 8.21 -22.90 4.87
CA THR A 582 6.95 -22.32 4.41
C THR A 582 7.07 -21.69 3.03
N VAL A 583 8.18 -21.02 2.72
CA VAL A 583 8.48 -20.50 1.38
C VAL A 583 8.60 -21.65 0.37
N GLY A 584 9.23 -22.77 0.75
CA GLY A 584 9.27 -23.97 -0.07
C GLY A 584 7.88 -24.54 -0.36
N VAL A 585 6.99 -24.58 0.64
CA VAL A 585 5.60 -25.01 0.48
C VAL A 585 4.84 -24.06 -0.45
N ALA A 586 4.98 -22.75 -0.27
CA ALA A 586 4.39 -21.76 -1.16
C ALA A 586 4.89 -21.92 -2.60
N ASN A 587 6.19 -22.15 -2.80
CA ASN A 587 6.75 -22.36 -4.13
C ASN A 587 6.15 -23.59 -4.82
N ILE A 588 6.09 -24.72 -4.10
CA ILE A 588 5.49 -25.95 -4.64
C ILE A 588 4.01 -25.72 -4.96
N TRP A 589 3.28 -25.01 -4.10
CA TRP A 589 1.87 -24.69 -4.34
C TRP A 589 1.69 -23.85 -5.61
N LEU A 590 2.42 -22.74 -5.73
CA LEU A 590 2.32 -21.86 -6.90
C LEU A 590 2.64 -22.59 -8.19
N LEU A 591 3.67 -23.45 -8.22
CA LEU A 591 4.05 -24.21 -9.42
C LEU A 591 3.10 -25.37 -9.78
N LEU A 592 2.26 -25.81 -8.85
CA LEU A 592 1.30 -26.90 -9.10
C LEU A 592 -0.07 -26.38 -9.55
N PHE A 593 -0.46 -25.20 -9.07
CA PHE A 593 -1.80 -24.65 -9.29
C PHE A 593 -1.84 -23.50 -10.31
N TYR A 594 -0.68 -22.98 -10.74
CA TYR A 594 -0.50 -21.98 -11.80
C TYR A 594 0.61 -22.42 -12.76
#